data_AF-A2GA84-F1
#
_entry.id   AF-A2GA84-F1
#
_cell.length_a   1.000
_cell.length_b   1.000
_cell.length_c   1.000
_cell.angle_alpha   90.00
_cell.angle_beta   90.00
_cell.angle_gamma   90.00
#
_symmetry.space_group_name_H-M   'P 1'
#
loop_
_entity.id
_entity.type
_entity.pdbx_description
1 polymer ?
#
loop_
_entity_poly.entity_id
_entity_poly.type
_entity_poly.pdbx_seq_one_letter_code
_entity_poly.pdbx_strand_id
1 'polypeptide(L)'
;MSLFSDFIQNTNKEVLERVEKLVKEKGIKAKLEKETENLANQCANSLIDPEAPKPPSFKGVDFAVEDQDQFLLILDYFQSSGLQFTTQTIKYESQHPNITVDRKKLAEKYGLRSYDKTPLLVQMIEQRLKMIGNE
;
A
#
# COMPACT_ATOMS: atom_id res chain seq x y z
N MET A 1 3.15 -24.15 -22.66
CA MET A 1 2.88 -22.92 -21.89
C MET A 1 1.78 -23.07 -20.83
N SER A 2 1.18 -24.27 -20.60
CA SER A 2 0.12 -24.52 -19.59
C SER A 2 0.63 -24.73 -18.16
N LEU A 3 1.79 -25.39 -17.99
CA LEU A 3 2.30 -25.79 -16.67
C LEU A 3 2.55 -24.61 -15.71
N PHE A 4 3.02 -23.48 -16.22
CA PHE A 4 3.29 -22.28 -15.41
C PHE A 4 2.00 -21.54 -15.03
N SER A 5 0.98 -21.52 -15.90
CA SER A 5 -0.33 -20.93 -15.57
C SER A 5 -1.07 -21.79 -14.55
N ASP A 6 -1.02 -23.11 -14.70
CA ASP A 6 -1.68 -24.06 -13.80
C ASP A 6 -1.01 -24.04 -12.41
N PHE A 7 0.31 -23.89 -12.35
CA PHE A 7 1.06 -23.72 -11.10
C PHE A 7 0.69 -22.40 -10.39
N ILE A 8 0.70 -21.26 -11.11
CA ILE A 8 0.33 -19.96 -10.54
C ILE A 8 -1.13 -19.94 -10.06
N GLN A 9 -2.05 -20.57 -10.80
CA GLN A 9 -3.44 -20.70 -10.37
C GLN A 9 -3.58 -21.56 -9.11
N ASN A 10 -2.87 -22.68 -9.03
CA ASN A 10 -2.94 -23.57 -7.87
C ASN A 10 -2.34 -22.94 -6.61
N THR A 11 -1.20 -22.24 -6.71
CA THR A 11 -0.61 -21.55 -5.56
C THR A 11 -1.51 -20.42 -5.05
N ASN A 12 -2.09 -19.63 -5.96
CA ASN A 12 -3.03 -18.58 -5.57
C ASN A 12 -4.29 -19.15 -4.91
N LYS A 13 -4.80 -20.29 -5.39
CA LYS A 13 -5.95 -20.97 -4.79
C LYS A 13 -5.67 -21.46 -3.38
N GLU A 14 -4.52 -22.10 -3.15
CA GLU A 14 -4.14 -22.59 -1.83
C GLU A 14 -3.92 -21.45 -0.82
N VAL A 15 -3.33 -20.34 -1.26
CA VAL A 15 -3.19 -19.12 -0.44
C VAL A 15 -4.56 -18.54 -0.08
N LEU A 16 -5.47 -18.44 -1.05
CA LEU A 16 -6.84 -17.95 -0.81
C LEU A 16 -7.61 -18.83 0.17
N GLU A 17 -7.55 -20.15 0.02
CA GLU A 17 -8.21 -21.11 0.93
C GLU A 17 -7.66 -21.00 2.36
N ARG A 18 -6.34 -20.83 2.52
CA ARG A 18 -5.72 -20.61 3.83
C ARG A 18 -6.17 -19.28 4.46
N VAL A 19 -6.25 -18.21 3.67
CA VAL A 19 -6.75 -16.91 4.13
C VAL A 19 -8.20 -17.01 4.57
N GLU A 20 -9.07 -17.65 3.77
CA GLU A 20 -10.49 -17.83 4.11
C GLU A 20 -10.68 -18.63 5.41
N LYS A 21 -9.90 -19.71 5.58
CA LYS A 21 -9.93 -20.51 6.80
C LYS A 21 -9.51 -19.69 8.01
N LEU A 22 -8.45 -18.89 7.89
CA LEU A 22 -7.94 -18.04 8.97
C LEU A 22 -8.93 -16.92 9.34
N VAL A 23 -9.61 -16.34 8.33
CA VAL A 23 -10.68 -15.34 8.52
C VAL A 23 -11.87 -15.94 9.30
N LYS A 24 -12.25 -17.19 8.99
CA LYS A 24 -13.31 -17.90 9.71
C LYS A 24 -12.89 -18.27 11.13
N GLU A 25 -11.74 -18.90 11.31
CA GLU A 25 -11.24 -19.36 12.62
C GLU A 25 -11.07 -18.22 13.61
N LYS A 26 -10.62 -17.06 13.14
CA LYS A 26 -10.41 -15.88 13.99
C LYS A 26 -11.68 -15.04 14.19
N GLY A 27 -12.82 -15.43 13.60
CA GLY A 27 -14.07 -14.67 13.68
C GLY A 27 -13.94 -13.25 13.13
N ILE A 28 -12.94 -13.00 12.26
CA ILE A 28 -12.60 -11.65 11.78
C ILE A 28 -13.79 -11.05 11.03
N LYS A 29 -14.50 -11.87 10.26
CA LYS A 29 -15.66 -11.43 9.48
C LYS A 29 -16.78 -10.86 10.36
N ALA A 30 -17.18 -11.58 11.40
CA ALA A 30 -18.25 -11.13 12.30
C ALA A 30 -17.86 -9.87 13.09
N LYS A 31 -16.59 -9.78 13.51
CA LYS A 31 -16.06 -8.58 14.17
C LYS A 31 -16.05 -7.37 13.23
N LEU A 32 -15.60 -7.58 11.99
CA LEU A 32 -15.55 -6.56 10.95
C LEU A 32 -16.94 -6.06 10.57
N GLU A 33 -17.92 -6.95 10.39
CA GLU A 33 -19.31 -6.60 10.07
C GLU A 33 -19.89 -5.69 11.17
N LYS A 34 -19.72 -6.08 12.44
CA LYS A 34 -20.20 -5.28 13.58
C LYS A 34 -19.49 -3.93 13.69
N GLU A 35 -18.18 -3.88 13.50
CA GLU A 35 -17.42 -2.62 13.51
C GLU A 35 -17.85 -1.71 12.34
N THR A 36 -18.08 -2.28 11.16
CA THR A 36 -18.54 -1.55 9.97
C THR A 36 -19.94 -0.97 10.18
N GLU A 37 -20.88 -1.76 10.72
CA GLU A 37 -22.23 -1.29 11.04
C GLU A 37 -22.22 -0.16 12.06
N ASN A 38 -21.44 -0.31 13.14
CA ASN A 38 -21.32 0.72 14.17
C ASN A 38 -20.77 2.03 13.60
N LEU A 39 -19.72 1.95 12.77
CA LEU A 39 -19.13 3.11 12.14
C LEU A 39 -20.09 3.77 11.13
N ALA A 40 -20.78 2.96 10.32
CA ALA A 40 -21.76 3.44 9.35
C ALA A 40 -22.93 4.16 10.03
N ASN A 41 -23.44 3.62 11.15
CA ASN A 41 -24.49 4.24 11.93
C ASN A 41 -24.01 5.56 12.58
N GLN A 42 -22.78 5.60 13.11
CA GLN A 42 -22.20 6.84 13.64
C GLN A 42 -22.06 7.91 12.55
N CYS A 43 -21.55 7.53 11.37
CA CYS A 43 -21.48 8.43 10.22
C CYS A 43 -22.87 8.94 9.82
N ALA A 44 -23.85 8.05 9.65
CA ALA A 44 -25.20 8.42 9.26
C ALA A 44 -25.85 9.37 10.29
N ASN A 45 -25.74 9.06 11.59
CA ASN A 45 -26.28 9.91 12.65
C ASN A 45 -25.60 11.28 12.67
N SER A 46 -24.28 11.35 12.46
CA SER A 46 -23.55 12.62 12.38
C SER A 46 -23.91 13.49 11.16
N LEU A 47 -24.51 12.91 10.12
CA LEU A 47 -25.01 13.65 8.96
C LEU A 47 -26.43 14.21 9.20
N ILE A 48 -27.23 13.54 10.04
CA ILE A 48 -28.62 13.90 10.31
C ILE A 48 -28.73 14.86 11.49
N ASP A 49 -27.93 14.65 12.53
CA ASP A 49 -27.92 15.43 13.77
C ASP A 49 -26.56 16.12 13.98
N PRO A 50 -26.50 17.47 13.95
CA PRO A 50 -25.27 18.22 14.19
C PRO A 50 -24.65 18.01 15.59
N GLU A 51 -25.45 17.59 16.58
CA GLU A 51 -25.01 17.33 17.96
C GLU A 51 -24.54 15.89 18.18
N ALA A 52 -24.72 15.01 17.19
CA ALA A 52 -24.28 13.62 17.28
C ALA A 52 -22.73 13.52 17.28
N PRO A 53 -22.17 12.51 17.96
CA PRO A 53 -20.72 12.31 18.01
C PRO A 53 -20.15 12.10 16.61
N LYS A 54 -19.12 12.87 16.28
CA LYS A 54 -18.42 12.76 14.99
C LYS A 54 -17.73 11.39 14.89
N PRO A 55 -17.66 10.80 13.68
CA PRO A 55 -16.93 9.57 13.44
C PRO A 55 -15.45 9.71 13.87
N PRO A 56 -14.80 8.61 14.28
CA PRO A 56 -13.38 8.63 14.60
C PRO A 56 -12.57 9.03 13.37
N SER A 57 -11.65 9.98 13.55
CA SER A 57 -10.68 10.35 12.52
C SER A 57 -9.44 9.47 12.63
N PHE A 58 -8.95 8.98 11.51
CA PHE A 58 -7.72 8.20 11.44
C PHE A 58 -6.56 9.13 11.12
N LYS A 59 -5.52 9.11 11.96
CA LYS A 59 -4.32 9.92 11.72
C LYS A 59 -3.59 9.38 10.49
N GLY A 60 -3.48 10.22 9.46
CA GLY A 60 -2.67 9.92 8.28
C GLY A 60 -1.17 10.08 8.52
N VAL A 61 -0.40 9.76 7.49
CA VAL A 61 1.02 10.11 7.45
C VAL A 61 1.12 11.61 7.15
N ASP A 62 1.66 12.40 8.08
CA ASP A 62 1.95 13.80 7.86
C ASP A 62 3.17 13.90 6.93
N PHE A 63 2.99 14.46 5.72
CA PHE A 63 4.11 14.68 4.80
C PHE A 63 4.77 16.03 5.08
N ALA A 64 6.02 16.05 5.57
CA ALA A 64 6.93 17.11 5.13
C ALA A 64 7.34 16.83 3.66
N VAL A 65 7.82 17.85 2.94
CA VAL A 65 8.19 17.73 1.51
C VAL A 65 9.21 16.60 1.28
N GLU A 66 10.13 16.37 2.21
CA GLU A 66 11.13 15.29 2.14
C GLU A 66 10.54 13.91 2.45
N ASP A 67 9.49 13.84 3.28
CA ASP A 67 8.79 12.59 3.62
C ASP A 67 7.91 12.12 2.45
N GLN A 68 7.44 13.06 1.62
CA GLN A 68 6.67 12.72 0.43
C GLN A 68 7.50 11.93 -0.58
N ASP A 69 8.75 12.30 -0.84
CA ASP A 69 9.59 11.55 -1.77
C ASP A 69 9.91 10.15 -1.25
N GLN A 70 10.18 10.01 0.06
CA GLN A 70 10.38 8.70 0.70
C GLN A 70 9.16 7.81 0.50
N PHE A 71 7.96 8.37 0.71
CA PHE A 71 6.73 7.66 0.49
C PHE A 71 6.52 7.27 -0.99
N LEU A 72 6.85 8.16 -1.92
CA LEU A 72 6.80 7.86 -3.36
C LEU A 72 7.81 6.77 -3.78
N LEU A 73 9.01 6.75 -3.18
CA LEU A 73 10.01 5.70 -3.40
C LEU A 73 9.51 4.33 -2.89
N ILE A 74 8.81 4.31 -1.76
CA ILE A 74 8.16 3.10 -1.23
C ILE A 74 7.04 2.61 -2.17
N LEU A 75 6.19 3.51 -2.64
CA LEU A 75 5.14 3.16 -3.61
C LEU A 75 5.73 2.67 -4.94
N ASP A 76 6.78 3.31 -5.45
CA ASP A 76 7.51 2.86 -6.64
C ASP A 76 8.07 1.44 -6.44
N TYR A 77 8.60 1.15 -5.26
CA TYR A 77 9.11 -0.18 -4.92
C TYR A 77 8.02 -1.24 -4.99
N PHE A 78 6.86 -1.00 -4.38
CA PHE A 78 5.75 -1.95 -4.43
C PHE A 78 5.23 -2.12 -5.87
N GLN A 79 5.06 -1.04 -6.62
CA GLN A 79 4.60 -1.10 -8.01
C GLN A 79 5.57 -1.86 -8.91
N SER A 80 6.87 -1.56 -8.81
CA SER A 80 7.93 -2.19 -9.60
C SER A 80 8.12 -3.67 -9.27
N SER A 81 7.84 -4.05 -8.01
CA SER A 81 7.89 -5.43 -7.54
C SER A 81 6.61 -6.22 -7.83
N GLY A 82 5.61 -5.62 -8.48
CA GLY A 82 4.33 -6.27 -8.81
C GLY A 82 3.31 -6.33 -7.67
N LEU A 83 3.55 -5.63 -6.56
CA LEU A 83 2.70 -5.61 -5.36
C LEU A 83 1.59 -4.56 -5.46
N GLN A 84 0.73 -4.69 -6.46
CA GLN A 84 -0.33 -3.71 -6.78
C GLN A 84 -1.36 -3.57 -5.65
N PHE A 85 -1.77 -4.67 -5.02
CA PHE A 85 -2.71 -4.62 -3.89
C PHE A 85 -2.13 -3.87 -2.69
N THR A 86 -0.90 -4.21 -2.28
CA THR A 86 -0.17 -3.54 -1.21
C THR A 86 -0.02 -2.04 -1.47
N THR A 87 0.26 -1.68 -2.73
CA THR A 87 0.34 -0.27 -3.15
C THR A 87 -0.97 0.46 -2.88
N GLN A 88 -2.13 -0.13 -3.20
CA GLN A 88 -3.43 0.50 -2.95
C GLN A 88 -3.72 0.58 -1.45
N THR A 89 -3.54 -0.52 -0.72
CA THR A 89 -3.77 -0.56 0.73
C THR A 89 -3.01 0.54 1.46
N ILE A 90 -1.71 0.69 1.17
CA ILE A 90 -0.87 1.70 1.82
C ILE A 90 -1.32 3.13 1.51
N LYS A 91 -1.81 3.41 0.30
CA LYS A 91 -2.37 4.74 -0.02
C LYS A 91 -3.59 5.06 0.85
N TYR A 92 -4.48 4.09 1.07
CA TYR A 92 -5.64 4.28 1.93
C TYR A 92 -5.26 4.37 3.41
N GLU A 93 -4.40 3.47 3.89
CA GLU A 93 -3.95 3.45 5.29
C GLU A 93 -3.20 4.72 5.67
N SER A 94 -2.39 5.27 4.75
CA SER A 94 -1.68 6.53 4.95
C SER A 94 -2.55 7.78 4.84
N GLN A 95 -3.84 7.64 4.48
CA GLN A 95 -4.77 8.74 4.18
C GLN A 95 -4.44 9.55 2.91
N HIS A 96 -3.78 8.93 1.93
CA HIS A 96 -3.39 9.55 0.66
C HIS A 96 -3.85 8.75 -0.57
N PRO A 97 -5.16 8.49 -0.75
CA PRO A 97 -5.67 7.62 -1.81
C PRO A 97 -5.35 8.13 -3.23
N ASN A 98 -5.28 9.46 -3.40
CA ASN A 98 -5.09 10.10 -4.70
C ASN A 98 -3.62 10.30 -5.09
N ILE A 99 -2.67 9.91 -4.23
CA ILE A 99 -1.26 10.08 -4.51
C ILE A 99 -0.82 9.18 -5.67
N THR A 100 -0.06 9.75 -6.59
CA THR A 100 0.43 9.06 -7.79
C THR A 100 1.94 9.14 -7.85
N VAL A 101 2.57 8.05 -8.27
CA VAL A 101 4.02 7.96 -8.43
C VAL A 101 4.35 8.39 -9.85
N ASP A 102 4.99 9.55 -10.00
CA ASP A 102 5.66 9.93 -11.25
C ASP A 102 7.11 9.45 -11.19
N ARG A 103 7.33 8.21 -11.65
CA ARG A 103 8.64 7.57 -11.65
C ARG A 103 9.69 8.37 -12.44
N LYS A 104 9.30 9.02 -13.54
CA LYS A 104 10.25 9.78 -14.37
C LYS A 104 10.76 10.99 -13.61
N LYS A 105 9.84 11.76 -13.03
CA LYS A 105 10.17 12.93 -12.23
C LYS A 105 10.98 12.57 -10.98
N LEU A 106 10.60 11.48 -10.30
CA LEU A 106 11.30 11.01 -9.10
C LEU A 106 12.72 10.52 -9.44
N ALA A 107 12.89 9.78 -10.53
CA ALA A 107 14.19 9.34 -10.99
C ALA A 107 15.09 10.51 -11.40
N GLU A 108 14.55 11.50 -12.14
CA GLU A 108 15.28 12.70 -12.54
C GLU A 108 15.78 13.48 -11.33
N LYS A 109 14.94 13.66 -10.31
CA LYS A 109 15.29 14.35 -9.06
C LYS A 109 16.50 13.75 -8.35
N TYR A 110 16.68 12.43 -8.43
CA TYR A 110 17.76 11.70 -7.74
C TYR A 110 18.87 11.19 -8.69
N GLY A 111 18.85 11.56 -9.97
CA GLY A 111 19.85 11.09 -10.94
C GLY A 111 19.82 9.56 -11.16
N LEU A 112 18.63 8.96 -11.13
CA LEU A 112 18.41 7.52 -11.28
C LEU A 112 17.90 7.17 -12.69
N ARG A 113 17.95 5.87 -13.03
CA ARG A 113 17.46 5.38 -14.33
C ARG A 113 15.96 5.15 -14.25
N SER A 114 15.21 5.83 -15.11
CA SER A 114 13.73 5.69 -15.18
C SER A 114 13.25 4.59 -16.14
N TYR A 115 14.12 4.09 -17.02
CA TYR A 115 13.75 3.19 -18.12
C TYR A 115 13.76 1.70 -17.76
N ASP A 116 14.45 1.31 -16.69
CA ASP A 116 14.46 -0.08 -16.22
C ASP A 116 13.33 -0.35 -15.21
N LYS A 117 13.09 -1.63 -14.91
CA LYS A 117 12.08 -2.07 -13.93
C LYS A 117 12.61 -2.12 -12.49
N THR A 118 13.87 -1.76 -12.26
CA THR A 118 14.48 -1.85 -10.94
C THR A 118 13.90 -0.74 -10.05
N PRO A 119 13.33 -1.05 -8.88
CA PRO A 119 12.82 -0.02 -7.97
C PRO A 119 13.81 1.11 -7.74
N LEU A 120 13.35 2.36 -7.75
CA LEU A 120 14.22 3.53 -7.59
C LEU A 120 14.96 3.49 -6.25
N LEU A 121 14.30 3.03 -5.19
CA LEU A 121 14.92 2.84 -3.87
C LEU A 121 16.10 1.86 -3.91
N VAL A 122 15.99 0.77 -4.68
CA VAL A 122 17.08 -0.21 -4.85
C VAL A 122 18.24 0.43 -5.60
N GLN A 123 17.98 1.20 -6.66
CA GLN A 123 19.01 1.93 -7.39
C GLN A 123 19.78 2.92 -6.48
N MET A 124 19.08 3.63 -5.58
CA MET A 124 19.72 4.54 -4.61
C MET A 124 20.65 3.79 -3.66
N ILE A 125 20.20 2.66 -3.13
CA ILE A 125 21.01 1.82 -2.23
C ILE A 125 22.26 1.30 -2.97
N GLU A 126 22.10 0.81 -4.19
CA GLU A 126 23.22 0.35 -5.02
C GLU A 126 24.25 1.46 -5.29
N GLN A 127 23.80 2.67 -5.63
CA GLN A 127 24.69 3.82 -5.82
C GLN A 127 25.47 4.13 -4.52
N ARG A 128 24.79 4.12 -3.37
CA ARG A 128 25.42 4.41 -2.09
C ARG A 128 26.41 3.33 -1.66
N LEU A 129 26.10 2.06 -1.90
CA LEU A 129 27.02 0.94 -1.65
C LEU A 129 28.29 1.04 -2.53
N LYS A 130 28.15 1.46 -3.80
CA LYS A 130 29.31 1.71 -4.68
C LYS A 130 30.18 2.87 -4.21
N MET A 131 29.57 3.91 -3.63
CA MET A 131 30.32 5.03 -3.07
C MET A 131 31.11 4.60 -1.82
N ILE A 132 30.51 3.80 -0.95
CA ILE A 132 31.15 3.31 0.29
C ILE A 132 32.22 2.25 0.00
N GLY A 133 32.01 1.37 -0.99
CA GLY A 133 32.95 0.32 -1.35
C GLY A 133 34.11 0.76 -2.25
N ASN A 134 34.17 2.05 -2.62
CA ASN A 134 35.29 2.65 -3.37
C ASN A 134 36.18 3.53 -2.46
N GLU A 135 36.04 3.43 -1.14
CA GLU A 135 37.05 3.83 -0.14
C GLU A 135 37.94 2.62 0.22
#